data_AF-A0A0M8Y976-F1
#
_entry.id   AF-A0A0M8Y976-F1
#
_cell.length_a   1.000
_cell.length_b   1.000
_cell.length_c   1.000
_cell.angle_alpha   90.00
_cell.angle_beta   90.00
_cell.angle_gamma   90.00
#
_symmetry.space_group_name_H-M   'P 1'
#
loop_
_entity.id
_entity.type
_entity.pdbx_description
1 polymer ?
#
loop_
_entity_poly.entity_id
_entity_poly.type
_entity_poly.pdbx_seq_one_letter_code
_entity_poly.pdbx_strand_id
1 'polypeptide(L)' 'MRAGAATALRAAPAGLAVPALAPVLADANADVRKAAVLSLLAHRDDPAARTALAGAADDPDADVRAYAARAAHAVR' A
#
# COMPACT_ATOMS: atom_id res chain seq x y z
N MET A 1 1.65 3.06 -16.81
CA MET A 1 1.78 4.35 -16.07
C MET A 1 1.16 4.37 -14.67
N ARG A 2 0.18 3.51 -14.29
CA ARG A 2 -0.44 3.56 -12.94
C ARG A 2 0.48 3.12 -11.78
N ALA A 3 1.21 2.02 -11.94
CA ALA A 3 2.16 1.55 -10.92
C ALA A 3 3.27 2.60 -10.62
N GLY A 4 3.74 3.30 -11.66
CA GLY A 4 4.71 4.39 -11.51
C GLY A 4 4.14 5.58 -10.72
N ALA A 5 2.89 5.95 -10.97
CA ALA A 5 2.20 7.00 -10.21
C ALA A 5 2.04 6.63 -8.73
N ALA A 6 1.63 5.38 -8.43
CA ALA A 6 1.58 4.89 -7.06
C ALA A 6 2.96 4.95 -6.39
N THR A 7 4.01 4.52 -7.10
CA THR A 7 5.39 4.56 -6.60
C THR A 7 5.85 5.98 -6.28
N ALA A 8 5.48 6.98 -7.10
CA ALA A 8 5.84 8.37 -6.87
C ALA A 8 5.25 8.95 -5.58
N LEU A 9 4.04 8.52 -5.19
CA LEU A 9 3.38 8.96 -3.96
C LEU A 9 4.07 8.45 -2.69
N ARG A 10 4.98 7.47 -2.79
CA ARG A 10 5.79 7.00 -1.66
C ARG A 10 6.57 8.12 -0.97
N ALA A 11 7.04 9.11 -1.73
CA ALA A 11 7.83 10.23 -1.21
C ALA A 11 6.98 11.45 -0.79
N ALA A 12 5.67 11.43 -1.04
CA ALA A 12 4.79 12.53 -0.69
C ALA A 12 4.44 12.50 0.81
N PRO A 13 4.04 13.63 1.42
CA PRO A 13 3.55 13.64 2.81
C PRO A 13 2.37 12.68 3.00
N ALA A 14 2.30 12.02 4.16
CA ALA A 14 1.28 11.00 4.46
C ALA A 14 -0.15 11.49 4.19
N GLY A 15 -0.48 12.72 4.61
CA GLY A 15 -1.81 13.32 4.41
C GLY A 15 -2.22 13.48 2.93
N LEU A 16 -1.28 13.43 1.99
CA LEU A 16 -1.56 13.39 0.54
C LEU A 16 -1.44 11.97 -0.02
N ALA A 17 -0.41 11.24 0.40
CA ALA A 17 -0.09 9.92 -0.13
C ALA A 17 -1.16 8.88 0.21
N VAL A 18 -1.56 8.81 1.49
CA VAL A 18 -2.46 7.77 2.00
C VAL A 18 -3.84 7.81 1.35
N PRO A 19 -4.58 8.94 1.30
CA PRO A 19 -5.89 8.98 0.65
C PRO A 19 -5.81 8.74 -0.87
N ALA A 20 -4.67 9.06 -1.51
CA ALA A 20 -4.46 8.79 -2.94
C ALA A 20 -4.12 7.32 -3.23
N LEU A 21 -3.39 6.65 -2.33
CA LEU A 21 -2.94 5.27 -2.49
C LEU A 21 -3.99 4.23 -2.06
N ALA A 22 -4.79 4.52 -1.03
CA ALA A 22 -5.82 3.61 -0.54
C ALA A 22 -6.76 3.05 -1.64
N PRO A 23 -7.35 3.88 -2.54
CA PRO A 23 -8.21 3.36 -3.60
C PRO A 23 -7.46 2.53 -4.66
N VAL A 24 -6.14 2.70 -4.79
CA VAL A 24 -5.32 1.94 -5.75
C VAL A 24 -5.18 0.47 -5.34
N LEU A 25 -5.42 0.14 -4.07
CA LEU A 25 -5.48 -1.25 -3.59
C LEU A 25 -6.65 -2.05 -4.20
N ALA A 26 -7.60 -1.41 -4.87
CA ALA A 26 -8.67 -2.08 -5.60
C ALA A 26 -8.39 -2.22 -7.12
N ASP A 27 -7.20 -1.83 -7.58
CA ASP A 27 -6.86 -1.89 -9.01
C ASP A 27 -6.89 -3.33 -9.53
N ALA A 28 -7.45 -3.55 -10.72
CA ALA A 28 -7.52 -4.88 -11.33
C ALA A 28 -6.14 -5.50 -11.58
N ASN A 29 -5.09 -4.69 -11.75
CA ASN A 29 -3.74 -5.15 -12.00
C ASN A 29 -2.94 -5.34 -10.70
N ALA A 30 -2.45 -6.57 -10.46
CA ALA A 30 -1.69 -6.92 -9.26
C ALA A 30 -0.40 -6.10 -9.09
N ASP A 31 0.32 -5.75 -10.17
CA ASP A 31 1.53 -4.92 -10.08
C ASP A 31 1.21 -3.50 -9.59
N VAL A 32 0.03 -2.97 -9.95
CA VAL A 32 -0.43 -1.66 -9.49
C VAL A 32 -0.79 -1.72 -8.00
N ARG A 33 -1.50 -2.76 -7.56
CA ARG A 33 -1.81 -2.98 -6.14
C ARG A 33 -0.54 -3.18 -5.32
N LYS A 34 0.41 -3.97 -5.81
CA LYS A 34 1.73 -4.17 -5.21
C LYS A 34 2.49 -2.86 -5.06
N ALA A 35 2.50 -2.01 -6.10
CA ALA A 35 3.12 -0.68 -6.02
C ALA A 35 2.45 0.19 -4.95
N ALA A 36 1.12 0.13 -4.81
CA ALA A 36 0.40 0.84 -3.77
C ALA A 36 0.73 0.33 -2.36
N VAL A 37 0.75 -0.99 -2.14
CA VAL A 37 1.18 -1.58 -0.85
C VAL A 37 2.61 -1.15 -0.50
N LEU A 38 3.56 -1.29 -1.43
CA LEU A 38 4.95 -0.90 -1.23
C LEU A 38 5.12 0.59 -0.91
N SER A 39 4.24 1.44 -1.43
CA SER A 39 4.25 2.87 -1.18
C SER A 39 3.61 3.21 0.16
N LEU A 40 2.50 2.56 0.52
CA LEU A 40 1.84 2.69 1.83
C LEU A 40 2.74 2.24 2.99
N LEU A 41 3.64 1.28 2.79
CA LEU A 41 4.62 0.86 3.81
C LEU A 41 5.51 2.01 4.31
N ALA A 42 5.77 3.03 3.48
CA ALA A 42 6.53 4.21 3.89
C ALA A 42 5.74 5.14 4.82
N HIS A 43 4.42 4.97 4.89
CA HIS A 43 3.48 5.79 5.64
C HIS A 43 2.85 5.04 6.82
N ARG A 44 3.45 3.92 7.26
CA ARG A 44 2.88 3.02 8.29
C ARG A 44 2.66 3.64 9.66
N ASP A 45 3.23 4.82 9.93
CA ASP A 45 2.96 5.56 11.17
C ASP A 45 1.56 6.21 11.13
N ASP A 46 1.02 6.44 9.94
CA ASP A 46 -0.36 6.88 9.73
C ASP A 46 -1.34 5.72 10.00
N PRO A 47 -2.32 5.87 10.92
CA PRO A 47 -3.32 4.85 11.19
C PRO A 47 -4.14 4.41 9.96
N ALA A 48 -4.47 5.34 9.05
CA ALA A 48 -5.22 5.01 7.85
C ALA A 48 -4.38 4.17 6.87
N ALA A 49 -3.06 4.41 6.79
CA ALA A 49 -2.17 3.55 6.02
C ALA A 49 -2.12 2.12 6.60
N ARG A 50 -2.07 1.98 7.92
CA ARG A 50 -2.12 0.66 8.58
C ARG A 50 -3.41 -0.09 8.29
N THR A 51 -4.55 0.60 8.37
CA THR A 51 -5.85 0.01 8.03
C THR A 51 -5.90 -0.45 6.56
N ALA A 52 -5.41 0.37 5.63
CA ALA A 52 -5.35 0.02 4.23
C ALA A 52 -4.44 -1.20 3.97
N LEU A 53 -3.26 -1.24 4.60
CA LEU A 53 -2.33 -2.37 4.52
C LEU A 53 -2.91 -3.65 5.11
N ALA A 54 -3.67 -3.56 6.21
CA ALA A 54 -4.34 -4.72 6.80
C ALA A 54 -5.36 -5.33 5.83
N GLY A 55 -6.14 -4.52 5.12
CA GLY A 55 -7.07 -5.01 4.09
C GLY A 55 -6.37 -5.69 2.90
N ALA A 56 -5.18 -5.24 2.55
CA ALA A 56 -4.38 -5.86 1.48
C ALA A 56 -3.75 -7.21 1.87
N ALA A 57 -3.82 -7.62 3.15
CA ALA A 57 -3.35 -8.92 3.59
C ALA A 57 -4.20 -10.09 3.03
N ASP A 58 -5.43 -9.79 2.57
CA ASP A 58 -6.36 -10.75 1.97
C ASP A 58 -6.40 -10.67 0.42
N ASP A 59 -5.46 -9.95 -0.20
CA ASP A 59 -5.41 -9.79 -1.66
C ASP A 59 -5.32 -11.16 -2.38
N PRO A 60 -5.98 -11.36 -3.54
CA PRO A 60 -5.84 -12.62 -4.30
C PRO A 60 -4.40 -12.90 -4.76
N ASP A 61 -3.59 -11.88 -4.97
CA ASP A 61 -2.19 -12.01 -5.37
C ASP A 61 -1.26 -12.26 -4.18
N ALA A 62 -0.43 -13.30 -4.29
CA ALA A 62 0.43 -13.75 -3.19
C ALA A 62 1.53 -12.75 -2.84
N ASP A 63 2.09 -12.03 -3.82
CA ASP A 63 3.10 -11.01 -3.56
C ASP A 63 2.48 -9.86 -2.77
N VAL A 64 1.28 -9.40 -3.19
CA VAL A 64 0.57 -8.32 -2.50
C VAL A 64 0.31 -8.68 -1.04
N ARG A 65 -0.19 -9.89 -0.76
CA ARG A 65 -0.37 -10.38 0.62
C ARG A 65 0.94 -10.39 1.41
N ALA A 66 2.01 -10.90 0.81
CA ALA A 66 3.31 -11.00 1.48
C ALA A 66 3.88 -9.61 1.85
N TYR A 67 3.74 -8.62 0.98
CA TYR A 67 4.16 -7.25 1.28
C TYR A 67 3.25 -6.57 2.31
N ALA A 68 1.93 -6.81 2.26
CA ALA A 68 0.99 -6.31 3.24
C ALA A 68 1.29 -6.86 4.65
N ALA A 69 1.56 -8.17 4.77
CA ALA A 69 1.91 -8.81 6.03
C ALA A 69 3.21 -8.26 6.66
N ARG A 70 4.19 -7.83 5.85
CA ARG A 70 5.41 -7.16 6.37
C ARG A 70 5.09 -5.89 7.15
N ALA A 71 3.98 -5.20 6.84
CA ALA A 71 3.53 -4.03 7.62
C ALA A 71 3.18 -4.41 9.07
N ALA A 72 2.51 -5.55 9.26
CA ALA A 72 2.07 -6.02 10.57
C ALA A 72 3.23 -6.47 11.46
N HIS A 73 4.31 -6.98 10.86
CA HIS A 73 5.46 -7.51 11.62
C HIS A 73 6.49 -6.46 12.03
N ALA A 74 6.49 -5.26 11.42
CA ALA A 74 7.46 -4.22 11.74
C ALA A 74 7.13 -3.40 13.00
N VAL A 75 6.06 -3.74 13.72
CA VAL A 75 5.57 -3.05 14.94
C VAL A 75 5.89 -3.87 16.21
N ARG A 76 7.01 -4.61 16.22
CA ARG A 76 7.53 -5.28 17.43
C ARG A 76 8.82 -4.64 17.90
#